data_AF-A0A3B0QIK4-F1
#
_entry.id   AF-A0A3B0QIK4-F1
#
_cell.length_a   1.000
_cell.length_b   1.000
_cell.length_c   1.000
_cell.angle_alpha   90.00
_cell.angle_beta   90.00
_cell.angle_gamma   90.00
#
_symmetry.space_group_name_H-M   'P 1'
#
loop_
_entity.id
_entity.type
_entity.pdbx_description
1 polymer ?
#
loop_
_entity_poly.entity_id
_entity_poly.type
_entity_poly.pdbx_seq_one_letter_code
_entity_poly.pdbx_strand_id
1 'polypeptide(L)'
;MFRSSISWCLFFVMTLFCCTSCSSRSLIVHGLPGREANEIVVLLVSKGVAAQKQPQAAASTGGAAAEQLWDIAVPAAQITEALAILNQAGLPRMKGTSLLDLFAKQGLVPSEMQEKIRYQEGLSEQMASTIRKMDGIVDASVQISFTTETEDNLPLTASVYIKHRGVLDNPNSIMVSKIKRLVASAVPGLSTENVSVISDRASYSDITINGPWGLSDEIDYVSVWGIILAKSSLGKFRLIFYFLILTLFVISCGLLWVIWKTHTLILSLGGAKGFFDPSPYSKVAVEVKKPEEGTGEKKEGQATQPNQEEAEGPKDNAPEASEGNEENEDV
;
A
#
# COMPACT_ATOMS: atom_id res chain seq x y z
N MET A 1 34.50 18.88 20.97
CA MET A 1 34.46 17.47 20.52
C MET A 1 33.13 16.77 20.79
N PHE A 2 32.58 16.79 22.02
CA PHE A 2 31.36 16.03 22.39
C PHE A 2 30.07 16.34 21.58
N ARG A 3 29.83 17.60 21.17
CA ARG A 3 28.66 17.98 20.32
C ARG A 3 28.70 17.34 18.93
N SER A 4 29.89 17.08 18.38
CA SER A 4 30.06 16.46 17.06
C SER A 4 29.83 14.95 17.13
N SER A 5 30.23 14.29 18.23
CA SER A 5 30.06 12.85 18.42
C SER A 5 28.60 12.41 18.56
N ILE A 6 27.75 13.20 19.23
CA ILE A 6 26.31 12.93 19.36
C ILE A 6 25.57 13.11 18.04
N SER A 7 25.90 14.17 17.28
CA SER A 7 25.34 14.38 15.95
C SER A 7 25.74 13.26 14.98
N TRP A 8 26.98 12.76 15.10
CA TRP A 8 27.48 11.68 14.26
C TRP A 8 26.81 10.33 14.58
N CYS A 9 26.58 10.02 15.86
CA CYS A 9 25.81 8.84 16.27
C CYS A 9 24.36 8.88 15.75
N LEU A 10 23.68 10.03 15.88
CA LEU A 10 22.28 10.18 15.44
C LEU A 10 22.15 10.05 13.92
N PHE A 11 23.12 10.58 13.18
CA PHE A 11 23.21 10.40 11.73
C PHE A 11 23.47 8.94 11.34
N PHE A 12 24.34 8.23 12.07
CA PHE A 12 24.64 6.82 11.81
C PHE A 12 23.43 5.91 12.07
N VAL A 13 22.66 6.18 13.12
CA VAL A 13 21.41 5.47 13.44
C VAL A 13 20.33 5.71 12.39
N MET A 14 20.18 6.97 11.92
CA MET A 14 19.25 7.32 10.84
C MET A 14 19.64 6.63 9.52
N THR A 15 20.94 6.59 9.22
CA THR A 15 21.48 5.93 8.02
C THR A 15 21.26 4.41 8.06
N LEU A 16 21.42 3.78 9.23
CA LEU A 16 21.18 2.35 9.42
C LEU A 16 19.69 1.99 9.19
N PHE A 17 18.76 2.87 9.57
CA PHE A 17 17.32 2.68 9.36
C PHE A 17 16.93 2.79 7.88
N CYS A 18 17.63 3.60 7.09
CA CYS A 18 17.40 3.72 5.65
C CYS A 18 17.87 2.48 4.85
N CYS A 19 18.79 1.67 5.39
CA CYS A 19 19.36 0.54 4.66
C CYS A 19 18.51 -0.75 4.68
N THR A 20 17.43 -0.84 5.49
CA THR A 20 16.66 -2.09 5.63
C THR A 20 15.47 -2.23 4.67
N SER A 21 15.31 -1.34 3.69
CA SER A 21 14.11 -1.33 2.81
C SER A 21 14.40 -1.54 1.32
N CYS A 22 15.40 -2.37 0.97
CA CYS A 22 15.56 -2.82 -0.41
C CYS A 22 14.90 -4.21 -0.58
N SER A 23 13.62 -4.23 -0.94
CA SER A 23 12.95 -5.47 -1.36
C SER A 23 13.26 -5.68 -2.84
N SER A 24 14.21 -6.57 -3.15
CA SER A 24 14.54 -6.93 -4.53
C SER A 24 13.35 -7.68 -5.15
N ARG A 25 12.72 -7.09 -6.16
CA ARG A 25 11.66 -7.71 -6.97
C ARG A 25 12.23 -8.11 -8.32
N SER A 26 11.84 -9.29 -8.81
CA SER A 26 12.20 -9.79 -10.13
C SER A 26 10.95 -9.98 -10.99
N LEU A 27 11.10 -9.78 -12.29
CA LEU A 27 10.04 -10.01 -13.27
C LEU A 27 9.95 -11.51 -13.59
N ILE A 28 8.73 -12.05 -13.63
CA ILE A 28 8.48 -13.48 -13.88
C ILE A 28 7.75 -13.74 -15.20
N VAL A 29 6.88 -12.82 -15.63
CA VAL A 29 6.10 -12.94 -16.86
C VAL A 29 6.06 -11.58 -17.52
N HIS A 30 6.18 -11.57 -18.85
CA HIS A 30 6.28 -10.37 -19.68
C HIS A 30 5.17 -10.32 -20.71
N GLY A 31 4.83 -9.12 -21.18
CA GLY A 31 4.01 -8.96 -22.38
C GLY A 31 2.59 -9.48 -22.24
N LEU A 32 1.96 -9.28 -21.07
CA LEU A 32 0.60 -9.75 -20.82
C LEU A 32 -0.46 -8.68 -21.15
N PRO A 33 -1.61 -9.07 -21.72
CA PRO A 33 -2.75 -8.16 -21.81
C PRO A 33 -3.30 -7.84 -20.41
N GLY A 34 -3.93 -6.67 -20.26
CA GLY A 34 -4.36 -6.19 -18.94
C GLY A 34 -5.28 -7.13 -18.17
N ARG A 35 -6.15 -7.89 -18.86
CA ARG A 35 -7.05 -8.87 -18.24
C ARG A 35 -6.29 -10.04 -17.62
N GLU A 36 -5.35 -10.63 -18.36
CA GLU A 36 -4.56 -11.77 -17.92
C GLU A 36 -3.56 -11.37 -16.83
N ALA A 37 -2.97 -10.17 -16.95
CA ALA A 37 -2.11 -9.62 -15.91
C ALA A 37 -2.84 -9.49 -14.56
N ASN A 38 -4.10 -9.03 -14.58
CA ASN A 38 -4.92 -8.94 -13.36
C ASN A 38 -5.26 -10.34 -12.81
N GLU A 39 -5.56 -11.32 -13.67
CA GLU A 39 -5.83 -12.71 -13.26
C GLU A 39 -4.63 -13.32 -12.52
N ILE A 40 -3.44 -13.18 -13.09
CA ILE A 40 -2.21 -13.70 -12.48
C ILE A 40 -1.90 -13.01 -11.14
N VAL A 41 -2.03 -11.67 -11.08
CA VAL A 41 -1.77 -10.93 -9.84
C VAL A 41 -2.70 -11.39 -8.73
N VAL A 42 -3.99 -11.55 -9.00
CA VAL A 42 -4.93 -11.96 -7.96
C VAL A 42 -4.71 -13.43 -7.56
N LEU A 43 -4.41 -14.32 -8.50
CA LEU A 43 -4.04 -15.69 -8.17
C LEU A 43 -2.84 -15.75 -7.23
N LEU A 44 -1.76 -15.03 -7.54
CA LEU A 44 -0.54 -15.02 -6.73
C LEU A 44 -0.79 -14.42 -5.34
N VAL A 45 -1.50 -13.29 -5.28
CA VAL A 45 -1.85 -12.63 -4.01
C VAL A 45 -2.75 -13.53 -3.15
N SER A 46 -3.69 -14.26 -3.76
CA SER A 46 -4.54 -15.21 -3.04
C SER A 46 -3.78 -16.37 -2.42
N LYS A 47 -2.62 -16.71 -2.96
CA LYS A 47 -1.73 -17.76 -2.48
C LYS A 47 -0.60 -17.22 -1.57
N GLY A 48 -0.67 -15.95 -1.18
CA GLY A 48 0.29 -15.33 -0.26
C GLY A 48 1.57 -14.79 -0.93
N VAL A 49 1.65 -14.83 -2.26
CA VAL A 49 2.76 -14.28 -3.04
C VAL A 49 2.49 -12.83 -3.39
N ALA A 50 3.34 -11.91 -2.95
CA ALA A 50 3.15 -10.47 -3.16
C ALA A 50 3.47 -10.07 -4.61
N ALA A 51 2.55 -10.27 -5.55
CA ALA A 51 2.73 -9.90 -6.96
C ALA A 51 2.35 -8.43 -7.25
N GLN A 52 3.05 -7.80 -8.19
CA GLN A 52 2.79 -6.43 -8.62
C GLN A 52 2.87 -6.33 -10.14
N LYS A 53 1.92 -5.58 -10.72
CA LYS A 53 1.88 -5.28 -12.15
C LYS A 53 2.77 -4.09 -12.47
N GLN A 54 3.64 -4.22 -13.47
CA GLN A 54 4.51 -3.15 -13.97
C GLN A 54 4.18 -2.91 -15.45
N PRO A 55 4.01 -1.65 -15.90
CA PRO A 55 3.83 -1.37 -17.32
C PRO A 55 5.10 -1.73 -18.10
N GLN A 56 4.96 -2.48 -19.20
CA GLN A 56 6.09 -2.81 -20.06
C GLN A 56 6.50 -1.56 -20.85
N ALA A 57 7.75 -1.14 -20.73
CA ALA A 57 8.25 0.13 -21.28
C ALA A 57 8.40 0.16 -22.82
N ALA A 58 8.06 -0.93 -23.55
CA ALA A 58 8.27 -1.01 -24.99
C ALA A 58 7.30 -1.98 -25.67
N ALA A 59 6.09 -1.52 -25.97
CA ALA A 59 5.22 -2.21 -26.92
C ALA A 59 4.51 -1.28 -27.91
N SER A 60 4.98 -0.03 -28.03
CA SER A 60 4.57 0.88 -29.10
C SER A 60 5.50 0.73 -30.31
N THR A 61 5.63 -0.48 -30.85
CA THR A 61 6.21 -0.64 -32.20
C THR A 61 5.08 -0.51 -33.22
N GLY A 62 4.87 0.73 -33.69
CA GLY A 62 4.19 1.01 -34.95
C GLY A 62 2.66 1.13 -34.92
N GLY A 63 2.17 2.37 -34.90
CA GLY A 63 1.07 2.87 -35.73
C GLY A 63 -0.37 2.33 -35.57
N ALA A 64 -0.61 1.17 -34.96
CA ALA A 64 -1.93 0.63 -34.71
C ALA A 64 -2.09 0.43 -33.20
N ALA A 65 -3.27 0.81 -32.67
CA ALA A 65 -3.64 0.81 -31.25
C ALA A 65 -2.92 -0.29 -30.43
N ALA A 66 -1.74 0.05 -29.89
CA ALA A 66 -0.94 -0.89 -29.15
C ALA A 66 -1.60 -1.06 -27.78
N GLU A 67 -2.20 -2.22 -27.55
CA GLU A 67 -2.70 -2.57 -26.22
C GLU A 67 -1.53 -2.47 -25.23
N GLN A 68 -1.75 -1.75 -24.12
CA GLN A 68 -0.75 -1.63 -23.07
C GLN A 68 -0.46 -3.02 -22.49
N LEU A 69 0.77 -3.48 -22.72
CA LEU A 69 1.28 -4.74 -22.21
C LEU A 69 1.86 -4.54 -20.81
N TRP A 70 1.72 -5.58 -19.99
CA TRP A 70 2.07 -5.56 -18.58
C TRP A 70 3.00 -6.72 -18.24
N ASP A 71 3.95 -6.42 -17.36
CA ASP A 71 4.84 -7.39 -16.77
C ASP A 71 4.47 -7.61 -15.30
N ILE A 72 4.82 -8.78 -14.77
CA ILE A 72 4.51 -9.15 -13.38
C ILE A 72 5.81 -9.33 -12.61
N ALA A 73 5.96 -8.55 -11.56
CA ALA A 73 7.08 -8.58 -10.63
C ALA A 73 6.68 -9.27 -9.33
N VAL A 74 7.58 -10.08 -8.77
CA VAL A 74 7.43 -10.82 -7.49
C VAL A 74 8.72 -10.68 -6.67
N PRO A 75 8.69 -10.74 -5.32
CA PRO A 75 9.91 -10.77 -4.51
C PRO A 75 10.84 -11.91 -4.93
N ALA A 76 12.15 -11.63 -4.98
CA ALA A 76 13.14 -12.61 -5.44
C ALA A 76 13.13 -13.92 -4.63
N ALA A 77 12.76 -13.85 -3.35
CA ALA A 77 12.63 -15.00 -2.46
C ALA A 77 11.46 -15.94 -2.81
N GLN A 78 10.45 -15.47 -3.56
CA GLN A 78 9.20 -16.19 -3.84
C GLN A 78 9.04 -16.58 -5.33
N ILE A 79 10.08 -16.44 -6.16
CA ILE A 79 10.01 -16.72 -7.60
C ILE A 79 9.59 -18.18 -7.86
N THR A 80 10.24 -19.14 -7.21
CA THR A 80 9.98 -20.56 -7.44
C THR A 80 8.56 -20.96 -7.04
N GLU A 81 8.08 -20.42 -5.92
CA GLU A 81 6.70 -20.61 -5.46
C GLU A 81 5.70 -20.00 -6.44
N ALA A 82 5.94 -18.78 -6.90
CA ALA A 82 5.11 -18.10 -7.89
C ALA A 82 5.02 -18.91 -9.19
N LEU A 83 6.16 -19.37 -9.74
CA LEU A 83 6.18 -20.19 -10.95
C LEU A 83 5.46 -21.52 -10.76
N ALA A 84 5.61 -22.17 -9.60
CA ALA A 84 4.90 -23.41 -9.31
C ALA A 84 3.37 -23.21 -9.30
N ILE A 85 2.90 -22.13 -8.67
CA ILE A 85 1.48 -21.75 -8.64
C ILE A 85 0.95 -21.47 -10.06
N LEU A 86 1.71 -20.73 -10.87
CA LEU A 86 1.30 -20.41 -12.24
C LEU A 86 1.23 -21.65 -13.13
N ASN A 87 2.22 -22.54 -13.03
CA ASN A 87 2.20 -23.80 -13.77
C ASN A 87 1.02 -24.70 -13.35
N GLN A 88 0.70 -24.78 -12.06
CA GLN A 88 -0.47 -25.51 -11.58
C GLN A 88 -1.80 -24.92 -12.10
N ALA A 89 -1.86 -23.60 -12.29
CA ALA A 89 -3.02 -22.92 -12.84
C ALA A 89 -3.06 -22.87 -14.38
N GLY A 90 -2.01 -23.36 -15.06
CA GLY A 90 -1.88 -23.29 -16.52
C GLY A 90 -1.78 -21.86 -17.07
N LEU A 91 -1.19 -20.95 -16.31
CA LEU A 91 -0.94 -19.55 -16.71
C LEU A 91 0.53 -19.36 -17.12
N PRO A 92 0.84 -18.49 -18.10
CA PRO A 92 -0.08 -17.71 -18.93
C PRO A 92 -0.81 -18.59 -19.96
N ARG A 93 -2.03 -18.19 -20.34
CA ARG A 93 -2.85 -18.95 -21.28
C ARG A 93 -2.34 -18.73 -22.69
N MET A 94 -2.06 -19.82 -23.40
CA MET A 94 -1.80 -19.74 -24.83
C MET A 94 -3.09 -19.27 -25.53
N LYS A 95 -3.04 -18.12 -26.19
CA LYS A 95 -4.14 -17.69 -27.08
C LYS A 95 -4.18 -18.64 -28.26
N GLY A 96 -5.32 -19.32 -28.46
CA GLY A 96 -5.55 -20.10 -29.66
C GLY A 96 -5.59 -19.19 -30.89
N THR A 97 -5.07 -19.68 -32.02
CA THR A 97 -5.23 -18.98 -33.30
C THR A 97 -6.62 -19.27 -33.85
N SER A 98 -7.39 -18.22 -34.17
CA SER A 98 -8.70 -18.39 -34.82
C SER A 98 -8.48 -18.90 -36.26
N LEU A 99 -9.38 -19.76 -36.73
CA LEU A 99 -9.43 -20.21 -38.13
C LEU A 99 -9.42 -19.01 -39.09
N LEU A 100 -10.09 -17.91 -38.72
CA LEU A 100 -10.12 -16.70 -39.53
C LEU A 100 -8.73 -16.04 -39.65
N ASP A 101 -7.92 -16.03 -38.58
CA ASP A 101 -6.55 -15.48 -38.59
C ASP A 101 -5.60 -16.38 -39.41
N LEU A 102 -5.81 -17.70 -39.38
CA LEU A 102 -5.06 -18.63 -40.24
C LEU A 102 -5.40 -18.43 -41.73
N PHE A 103 -6.68 -18.35 -42.07
CA PHE A 103 -7.09 -18.18 -43.47
C PHE A 103 -6.80 -16.79 -44.03
N ALA A 104 -6.90 -15.74 -43.21
CA ALA A 104 -6.50 -14.38 -43.60
C ALA A 104 -5.00 -14.30 -43.96
N LYS A 105 -4.15 -15.09 -43.30
CA LYS A 105 -2.71 -15.17 -43.61
C LYS A 105 -2.41 -15.97 -44.87
N GLN A 106 -3.22 -16.98 -45.18
CA GLN A 106 -2.93 -17.91 -46.28
C GLN A 106 -3.33 -17.38 -47.67
N GLY A 107 -4.25 -16.40 -47.77
CA GLY A 107 -4.58 -15.69 -49.02
C GLY A 107 -5.13 -16.53 -50.20
N LEU A 108 -5.35 -17.83 -50.00
CA LEU A 108 -5.64 -18.83 -51.05
C LEU A 108 -7.03 -19.46 -50.93
N VAL A 109 -7.92 -18.90 -50.11
CA VAL A 109 -9.27 -19.44 -49.86
C VAL A 109 -10.30 -18.76 -50.77
N PRO A 110 -11.25 -19.49 -51.38
CA PRO A 110 -12.34 -18.89 -52.14
C PRO A 110 -13.16 -17.90 -51.29
N SER A 111 -13.56 -16.77 -51.88
CA SER A 111 -14.37 -15.73 -51.21
C SER A 111 -15.64 -16.29 -50.56
N GLU A 112 -16.31 -17.24 -51.23
CA GLU A 112 -17.53 -17.90 -50.73
C GLU A 112 -17.31 -18.65 -49.40
N MET A 113 -16.16 -19.35 -49.27
CA MET A 113 -15.84 -20.05 -48.02
C MET A 113 -15.47 -19.06 -46.91
N GLN A 114 -14.78 -17.97 -47.26
CA GLN A 114 -14.42 -16.93 -46.29
C GLN A 114 -15.67 -16.24 -45.72
N GLU A 115 -16.65 -15.92 -46.56
CA GLU A 115 -17.90 -15.30 -46.11
C GLU A 115 -18.70 -16.24 -45.19
N LYS A 116 -18.78 -17.52 -45.54
CA LYS A 116 -19.43 -18.54 -44.69
C LYS A 116 -18.77 -18.66 -43.31
N ILE A 117 -17.43 -18.74 -43.27
CA ILE A 117 -16.68 -18.81 -42.01
C ILE A 117 -16.92 -17.53 -41.18
N ARG A 118 -16.88 -16.35 -41.80
CA ARG A 118 -17.15 -15.08 -41.13
C ARG A 118 -18.56 -15.03 -40.54
N TYR A 119 -19.56 -15.48 -41.28
CA TYR A 119 -20.93 -15.55 -40.81
C TYR A 119 -21.07 -16.51 -39.62
N GLN A 120 -20.46 -17.69 -39.69
CA GLN A 120 -20.47 -18.69 -38.62
C GLN A 120 -19.78 -18.21 -37.34
N GLU A 121 -18.59 -17.60 -37.45
CA GLU A 121 -17.87 -17.03 -36.31
C GLU A 121 -18.65 -15.87 -35.70
N GLY A 122 -19.24 -15.01 -36.54
CA GLY A 122 -20.07 -13.89 -36.08
C GLY A 122 -21.32 -14.36 -35.31
N LEU A 123 -22.01 -15.39 -35.82
CA LEU A 123 -23.16 -15.99 -35.15
C LEU A 123 -22.75 -16.63 -33.81
N SER A 124 -21.66 -17.39 -33.82
CA SER A 124 -21.12 -18.05 -32.63
C SER A 124 -20.73 -17.04 -31.54
N GLU A 125 -20.07 -15.94 -31.92
CA GLU A 125 -19.69 -14.87 -30.97
C GLU A 125 -20.90 -14.08 -30.47
N GLN A 126 -21.90 -13.81 -31.31
CA GLN A 126 -23.14 -13.16 -30.87
C GLN A 126 -23.88 -14.01 -29.82
N MET A 127 -23.93 -15.33 -30.02
CA MET A 127 -24.53 -16.27 -29.08
C MET A 127 -23.72 -16.36 -27.78
N ALA A 128 -22.40 -16.49 -27.88
CA ALA A 128 -21.50 -16.47 -26.73
C ALA A 128 -21.67 -15.17 -25.91
N SER A 129 -21.69 -14.01 -26.57
CA SER A 129 -21.91 -12.70 -25.94
C SER A 129 -23.28 -12.61 -25.25
N THR A 130 -24.33 -13.18 -25.84
CA THR A 130 -25.66 -13.23 -25.23
C THR A 130 -25.70 -14.13 -24.00
N ILE A 131 -25.02 -15.28 -24.04
CA ILE A 131 -24.90 -16.19 -22.89
C ILE A 131 -24.09 -15.51 -21.76
N ARG A 132 -23.01 -14.79 -22.08
CA ARG A 132 -22.21 -14.04 -21.08
C ARG A 132 -23.01 -12.96 -20.34
N LYS A 133 -24.13 -12.47 -20.88
CA LYS A 133 -25.02 -11.51 -20.20
C LYS A 133 -25.89 -12.16 -19.11
N MET A 134 -25.97 -13.49 -19.06
CA MET A 134 -26.76 -14.18 -18.05
C MET A 134 -26.03 -14.18 -16.70
N ASP A 135 -26.79 -14.02 -15.62
CA ASP A 135 -26.23 -13.94 -14.27
C ASP A 135 -25.47 -15.21 -13.87
N GLY A 136 -24.25 -15.00 -13.38
CA GLY A 136 -23.37 -16.07 -12.91
C GLY A 136 -22.59 -16.80 -14.00
N ILE A 137 -22.71 -16.40 -15.27
CA ILE A 137 -21.82 -16.84 -16.35
C ILE A 137 -20.61 -15.90 -16.43
N VAL A 138 -19.41 -16.46 -16.38
CA VAL A 138 -18.14 -15.71 -16.45
C VAL A 138 -17.61 -15.66 -17.88
N ASP A 139 -17.70 -16.80 -18.57
CA ASP A 139 -17.29 -16.91 -19.96
C ASP A 139 -18.12 -17.97 -20.67
N ALA A 140 -18.25 -17.83 -21.98
CA ALA A 140 -18.96 -18.76 -22.84
C ALA A 140 -18.26 -18.84 -24.19
N SER A 141 -18.28 -20.03 -24.79
CA SER A 141 -17.87 -20.27 -26.17
C SER A 141 -18.88 -21.19 -26.82
N VAL A 142 -19.28 -20.86 -28.04
CA VAL A 142 -20.23 -21.64 -28.84
C VAL A 142 -19.53 -22.06 -30.11
N GLN A 143 -19.64 -23.34 -30.45
CA GLN A 143 -19.15 -23.90 -31.71
C GLN A 143 -20.30 -24.59 -32.40
N ILE A 144 -20.58 -24.17 -33.63
CA ILE A 144 -21.63 -24.74 -34.47
C ILE A 144 -20.96 -25.60 -35.53
N SER A 145 -21.41 -26.84 -35.69
CA SER A 145 -20.95 -27.71 -36.76
C SER A 145 -21.98 -27.71 -37.88
N PHE A 146 -21.57 -27.19 -39.05
CA PHE A 146 -22.34 -27.27 -40.28
C PHE A 146 -21.79 -28.42 -41.12
N THR A 147 -22.63 -29.39 -41.46
CA THR A 147 -22.28 -30.41 -42.46
C THR A 147 -22.50 -29.83 -43.86
N THR A 148 -21.52 -29.98 -44.75
CA THR A 148 -21.59 -29.52 -46.15
C THR A 148 -22.03 -30.60 -47.13
N GLU A 149 -22.16 -31.84 -46.66
CA GLU A 149 -22.51 -32.98 -47.48
C GLU A 149 -24.04 -33.12 -47.51
N THR A 150 -24.61 -33.02 -48.71
CA THR A 150 -26.02 -33.28 -49.03
C THR A 150 -26.43 -34.75 -48.85
N GLU A 151 -25.56 -35.60 -48.34
CA GLU A 151 -25.87 -37.00 -48.05
C GLU A 151 -26.59 -37.08 -46.69
N ASP A 152 -27.91 -37.23 -46.81
CA ASP A 152 -28.84 -37.67 -45.77
C ASP A 152 -28.84 -36.89 -44.46
N ASN A 153 -29.56 -35.76 -44.43
CA ASN A 153 -30.24 -35.23 -43.23
C ASN A 153 -29.42 -35.23 -41.91
N LEU A 154 -28.09 -35.07 -41.96
CA LEU A 154 -27.31 -35.06 -40.73
C LEU A 154 -27.72 -33.82 -39.93
N PRO A 155 -28.16 -33.99 -38.66
CA PRO A 155 -28.66 -32.88 -37.88
C PRO A 155 -27.53 -31.88 -37.58
N LEU A 156 -27.85 -30.59 -37.69
CA LEU A 156 -26.98 -29.53 -37.20
C LEU A 156 -26.72 -29.78 -35.71
N THR A 157 -25.45 -29.67 -35.31
CA THR A 157 -25.02 -29.90 -33.93
C THR A 157 -24.29 -28.68 -33.42
N ALA A 158 -24.51 -28.34 -32.15
CA ALA A 158 -23.81 -27.25 -31.48
C ALA A 158 -23.21 -27.72 -30.15
N SER A 159 -22.00 -27.25 -29.86
CA SER A 159 -21.33 -27.43 -28.59
C SER A 159 -21.19 -26.09 -27.89
N VAL A 160 -21.61 -26.02 -26.64
CA VAL A 160 -21.56 -24.80 -25.82
C VAL A 160 -20.70 -25.11 -24.61
N TYR A 161 -19.60 -24.38 -24.49
CA TYR A 161 -18.75 -24.40 -23.30
C TYR A 161 -19.05 -23.18 -22.43
N ILE A 162 -19.24 -23.39 -21.13
CA ILE A 162 -19.63 -22.34 -20.18
C ILE A 162 -18.76 -22.41 -18.94
N LYS A 163 -18.16 -21.28 -18.59
CA LYS A 163 -17.51 -21.08 -17.30
C LYS A 163 -18.44 -20.28 -16.39
N HIS A 164 -18.77 -20.80 -15.21
CA HIS A 164 -19.79 -20.19 -14.33
C HIS A 164 -19.36 -20.12 -12.86
N ARG A 165 -20.03 -19.26 -12.08
CA ARG A 165 -19.80 -19.04 -10.64
C ARG A 165 -20.61 -19.99 -9.73
N GLY A 166 -20.81 -21.24 -10.16
CA GLY A 166 -21.61 -22.21 -9.40
C GLY A 166 -23.10 -22.29 -9.74
N VAL A 167 -23.63 -21.41 -10.63
CA VAL A 167 -25.06 -21.39 -11.00
C VAL A 167 -25.51 -22.66 -11.75
N LEU A 168 -24.60 -23.33 -12.47
CA LEU A 168 -24.88 -24.56 -13.23
C LEU A 168 -24.43 -25.85 -12.51
N ASP A 169 -23.88 -25.78 -11.28
CA ASP A 169 -23.44 -26.97 -10.54
C ASP A 169 -24.60 -27.88 -10.15
N ASN A 170 -25.79 -27.29 -9.97
CA ASN A 170 -26.99 -28.05 -9.65
C ASN A 170 -27.52 -28.74 -10.93
N PRO A 171 -27.58 -30.09 -10.97
CA PRO A 171 -28.06 -30.82 -12.15
C PRO A 171 -29.54 -30.53 -12.47
N ASN A 172 -30.31 -30.05 -11.48
CA ASN A 172 -31.69 -29.61 -11.64
C ASN A 172 -31.83 -28.14 -12.07
N SER A 173 -30.74 -27.44 -12.41
CA SER A 173 -30.84 -26.04 -12.82
C SER A 173 -31.56 -25.92 -14.17
N ILE A 174 -32.66 -25.15 -14.19
CA ILE A 174 -33.42 -24.84 -15.42
C ILE A 174 -32.54 -24.05 -16.41
N MET A 175 -31.43 -23.47 -15.96
CA MET A 175 -30.53 -22.64 -16.76
C MET A 175 -29.93 -23.38 -17.96
N VAL A 176 -29.51 -24.64 -17.80
CA VAL A 176 -28.98 -25.43 -18.93
C VAL A 176 -30.03 -25.56 -20.04
N SER A 177 -31.29 -25.83 -19.67
CA SER A 177 -32.39 -25.91 -20.63
C SER A 177 -32.69 -24.57 -21.32
N LYS A 178 -32.58 -23.45 -20.60
CA LYS A 178 -32.72 -22.10 -21.18
C LYS A 178 -31.62 -21.81 -22.20
N ILE A 179 -30.38 -22.16 -21.88
CA ILE A 179 -29.25 -21.99 -22.81
C ILE A 179 -29.44 -22.85 -24.05
N LYS A 180 -29.83 -24.13 -23.90
CA LYS A 180 -30.14 -25.00 -25.05
C LYS A 180 -31.24 -24.42 -25.94
N ARG A 181 -32.32 -23.89 -25.35
CA ARG A 181 -33.42 -23.23 -26.09
C ARG A 181 -32.96 -21.97 -26.80
N LEU A 182 -32.18 -21.11 -26.13
CA LEU A 182 -31.60 -19.91 -26.73
C LEU A 182 -30.78 -20.28 -27.97
N VAL A 183 -29.91 -21.28 -27.84
CA VAL A 183 -29.01 -21.72 -28.91
C VAL A 183 -29.77 -22.33 -30.08
N ALA A 184 -30.71 -23.24 -29.79
CA ALA A 184 -31.57 -23.85 -30.81
C ALA A 184 -32.42 -22.81 -31.55
N SER A 185 -32.94 -21.78 -30.85
CA SER A 185 -33.74 -20.72 -31.49
C SER A 185 -32.94 -19.78 -32.37
N ALA A 186 -31.63 -19.68 -32.16
CA ALA A 186 -30.75 -18.77 -32.90
C ALA A 186 -30.25 -19.35 -34.24
N VAL A 187 -30.27 -20.68 -34.38
CA VAL A 187 -29.78 -21.38 -35.59
C VAL A 187 -30.95 -22.10 -36.26
N PRO A 188 -31.30 -21.73 -37.51
CA PRO A 188 -32.35 -22.42 -38.25
C PRO A 188 -32.05 -23.92 -38.40
N GLY A 189 -33.00 -24.78 -38.04
CA GLY A 189 -32.85 -26.25 -38.16
C GLY A 189 -32.06 -26.92 -37.03
N LEU A 190 -31.63 -26.18 -36.01
CA LEU A 190 -30.99 -26.75 -34.82
C LEU A 190 -32.05 -27.12 -33.78
N SER A 191 -32.15 -28.40 -33.43
CA SER A 191 -33.02 -28.84 -32.32
C SER A 191 -32.29 -28.78 -30.98
N THR A 192 -33.05 -28.67 -29.89
CA THR A 192 -32.48 -28.58 -28.54
C THR A 192 -31.76 -29.86 -28.09
N GLU A 193 -32.07 -31.01 -28.70
CA GLU A 193 -31.39 -32.28 -28.39
C GLU A 193 -29.97 -32.35 -28.97
N ASN A 194 -29.72 -31.63 -30.07
CA ASN A 194 -28.41 -31.56 -30.73
C ASN A 194 -27.53 -30.44 -30.18
N VAL A 195 -27.88 -29.88 -29.02
CA VAL A 195 -27.07 -28.91 -28.28
C VAL A 195 -26.45 -29.59 -27.06
N SER A 196 -25.13 -29.78 -27.13
CA SER A 196 -24.34 -30.24 -25.99
C SER A 196 -23.85 -29.04 -25.19
N VAL A 197 -24.09 -29.04 -23.88
CA VAL A 197 -23.64 -27.99 -22.97
C VAL A 197 -22.68 -28.60 -21.96
N ILE A 198 -21.45 -28.09 -21.95
CA ILE A 198 -20.42 -28.47 -21.01
C ILE A 198 -20.17 -27.26 -20.11
N SER A 199 -20.29 -27.45 -18.80
CA SER A 199 -20.12 -26.40 -17.82
C SER A 199 -18.95 -26.71 -16.88
N ASP A 200 -18.11 -25.71 -16.62
CA ASP A 200 -17.04 -25.77 -15.64
C ASP A 200 -17.14 -24.62 -14.63
N ARG A 201 -16.82 -24.92 -13.38
CA ARG A 201 -16.85 -23.93 -12.30
C ARG A 201 -15.62 -23.04 -12.40
N ALA A 202 -15.82 -21.73 -12.34
CA ALA A 202 -14.72 -20.79 -12.30
C ALA A 202 -13.93 -20.93 -10.99
N SER A 203 -12.71 -21.47 -11.06
CA SER A 203 -11.77 -21.55 -9.92
C SER A 203 -11.55 -20.19 -9.20
N TYR A 204 -11.76 -19.07 -9.91
CA TYR A 204 -11.63 -17.73 -9.36
C TYR A 204 -12.80 -17.27 -8.47
N SER A 205 -13.98 -17.90 -8.54
CA SER A 205 -15.14 -17.44 -7.74
C SER A 205 -15.03 -17.76 -6.25
N ASP A 206 -14.09 -18.63 -5.86
CA ASP A 206 -13.86 -19.07 -4.47
C ASP A 206 -12.52 -18.56 -3.91
N ILE A 207 -11.97 -17.49 -4.49
CA ILE A 207 -10.84 -16.80 -3.87
C ILE A 207 -11.36 -16.06 -2.63
N THR A 208 -11.46 -16.80 -1.54
CA THR A 208 -11.37 -16.23 -0.21
C THR A 208 -9.99 -15.59 -0.15
N ILE A 209 -9.96 -14.26 -0.06
CA ILE A 209 -8.72 -13.53 0.18
C ILE A 209 -8.31 -13.86 1.61
N ASN A 210 -7.67 -15.02 1.79
CA ASN A 210 -6.95 -15.45 2.99
C ASN A 210 -5.44 -15.26 2.75
N GLY A 211 -5.08 -14.20 2.01
CA GLY A 211 -3.69 -13.73 1.94
C GLY A 211 -3.39 -12.84 3.14
N PRO A 212 -2.11 -12.48 3.39
CA PRO A 212 -1.68 -11.54 4.43
C PRO A 212 -2.30 -10.11 4.38
N TRP A 213 -3.24 -9.90 3.46
CA TRP A 213 -3.92 -8.64 3.13
C TRP A 213 -5.44 -8.87 2.98
N GLY A 214 -5.98 -9.92 3.60
CA GLY A 214 -7.33 -10.45 3.38
C GLY A 214 -8.31 -10.24 4.54
N LEU A 215 -9.58 -10.01 4.19
CA LEU A 215 -10.70 -9.58 5.06
C LEU A 215 -11.18 -10.60 6.12
N SER A 216 -10.45 -11.68 6.34
CA SER A 216 -10.67 -12.65 7.42
C SER A 216 -9.35 -12.94 8.12
N ASP A 217 -8.74 -11.88 8.60
CA ASP A 217 -7.61 -11.98 9.49
C ASP A 217 -8.22 -12.15 10.89
N GLU A 218 -8.26 -13.39 11.39
CA GLU A 218 -8.18 -13.60 12.84
C GLU A 218 -6.77 -13.12 13.21
N ILE A 219 -6.62 -11.80 13.30
CA ILE A 219 -5.35 -11.18 13.70
C ILE A 219 -5.13 -11.69 15.11
N ASP A 220 -4.19 -12.63 15.25
CA ASP A 220 -3.69 -13.08 16.54
C ASP A 220 -3.08 -11.85 17.25
N TYR A 221 -3.92 -11.17 18.00
CA TYR A 221 -3.58 -10.01 18.80
C TYR A 221 -2.89 -10.48 20.07
N VAL A 222 -1.67 -10.01 20.29
CA VAL A 222 -0.99 -10.20 21.58
C VAL A 222 -0.96 -8.85 22.27
N SER A 223 -1.48 -8.80 23.49
CA SER A 223 -1.37 -7.62 24.34
C SER A 223 0.03 -7.57 24.93
N VAL A 224 0.80 -6.57 24.51
CA VAL A 224 2.13 -6.28 25.06
C VAL A 224 2.01 -4.94 25.76
N TRP A 225 2.05 -4.96 27.10
CA TRP A 225 1.99 -3.75 27.93
C TRP A 225 0.73 -2.89 27.68
N GLY A 226 -0.43 -3.53 27.54
CA GLY A 226 -1.72 -2.86 27.33
C GLY A 226 -1.97 -2.36 25.90
N ILE A 227 -0.98 -2.45 25.00
CA ILE A 227 -1.14 -2.13 23.59
C ILE A 227 -1.35 -3.44 22.82
N ILE A 228 -2.35 -3.44 21.95
CA ILE A 228 -2.75 -4.58 21.15
C ILE A 228 -1.89 -4.61 19.89
N LEU A 229 -1.07 -5.65 19.71
CA LEU A 229 -0.13 -5.75 18.58
C LEU A 229 -0.29 -7.07 17.82
N ALA A 230 -0.12 -6.99 16.50
CA ALA A 230 -0.07 -8.15 15.62
C ALA A 230 1.26 -8.93 15.82
N LYS A 231 1.15 -10.26 15.89
CA LYS A 231 2.26 -11.21 16.14
C LYS A 231 3.44 -11.05 15.18
N SER A 232 3.18 -10.71 13.91
CA SER A 232 4.21 -10.49 12.87
C SER A 232 5.08 -9.25 13.10
N SER A 233 4.59 -8.26 13.87
CA SER A 233 5.29 -7.00 14.15
C SER A 233 5.97 -6.98 15.52
N LEU A 234 5.75 -8.01 16.34
CA LEU A 234 6.23 -8.08 17.73
C LEU A 234 7.75 -7.99 17.83
N GLY A 235 8.49 -8.61 16.90
CA GLY A 235 9.95 -8.52 16.84
C GLY A 235 10.46 -7.11 16.51
N LYS A 236 9.82 -6.45 15.53
CA LYS A 236 10.17 -5.08 15.10
C LYS A 236 9.86 -4.07 16.21
N PHE A 237 8.68 -4.20 16.81
CA PHE A 237 8.25 -3.37 17.94
C PHE A 237 9.20 -3.51 19.14
N ARG A 238 9.58 -4.75 19.51
CA ARG A 238 10.51 -4.99 20.61
C ARG A 238 11.88 -4.35 20.36
N LEU A 239 12.39 -4.45 19.14
CA LEU A 239 13.66 -3.83 18.76
C LEU A 239 13.57 -2.29 18.85
N ILE A 240 12.54 -1.70 18.27
CA ILE A 240 12.29 -0.24 18.32
C ILE A 240 12.16 0.24 19.77
N PHE A 241 11.40 -0.49 20.60
CA PHE A 241 11.16 -0.14 21.98
C PHE A 241 12.45 -0.17 22.83
N TYR A 242 13.25 -1.23 22.73
CA TYR A 242 14.55 -1.29 23.41
C TYR A 242 15.52 -0.23 22.91
N PHE A 243 15.50 0.07 21.61
CA PHE A 243 16.34 1.10 21.03
C PHE A 243 15.95 2.52 21.50
N LEU A 244 14.65 2.81 21.60
CA LEU A 244 14.13 4.06 22.14
C LEU A 244 14.55 4.24 23.61
N ILE A 245 14.42 3.19 24.42
CA ILE A 245 14.84 3.20 25.84
C ILE A 245 16.34 3.43 25.96
N LEU A 246 17.16 2.73 25.17
CA LEU A 246 18.60 2.92 25.15
C LEU A 246 18.97 4.38 24.81
N THR A 247 18.28 4.96 23.82
CA THR A 247 18.52 6.34 23.40
C THR A 247 18.17 7.34 24.50
N LEU A 248 17.01 7.18 25.14
CA LEU A 248 16.61 8.01 26.29
C LEU A 248 17.59 7.87 27.46
N PHE A 249 18.10 6.67 27.72
CA PHE A 249 19.08 6.41 28.77
C PHE A 249 20.40 7.14 28.49
N VAL A 250 20.91 7.07 27.25
CA VAL A 250 22.13 7.78 26.84
C VAL A 250 21.96 9.30 26.98
N ILE A 251 20.79 9.85 26.60
CA ILE A 251 20.48 11.27 26.78
C ILE A 251 20.44 11.64 28.27
N SER A 252 19.80 10.83 29.11
CA SER A 252 19.71 11.05 30.55
C SER A 252 21.08 11.03 31.22
N CYS A 253 21.93 10.04 30.91
CA CYS A 253 23.31 9.99 31.39
C CYS A 253 24.14 11.18 30.89
N GLY A 254 23.94 11.61 29.64
CA GLY A 254 24.57 12.80 29.10
C GLY A 254 24.18 14.08 29.85
N LEU A 255 22.89 14.25 30.15
CA LEU A 255 22.39 15.37 30.95
C LEU A 255 22.93 15.34 32.37
N LEU A 256 22.93 14.18 33.04
CA LEU A 256 23.52 13.99 34.36
C LEU A 256 25.01 14.35 34.38
N TRP A 257 25.76 13.93 33.36
CA TRP A 257 27.17 14.27 33.23
C TRP A 257 27.40 15.77 33.01
N VAL A 258 26.56 16.42 32.19
CA VAL A 258 26.60 17.87 31.99
C VAL A 258 26.29 18.60 33.30
N ILE A 259 25.23 18.21 34.01
CA ILE A 259 24.85 18.80 35.31
C ILE A 259 25.98 18.64 36.32
N TRP A 260 26.56 17.44 36.43
CA TRP A 260 27.68 17.20 37.33
C TRP A 260 28.90 18.06 36.99
N LYS A 261 29.19 18.23 35.69
CA LYS A 261 30.31 19.04 35.22
C LYS A 261 30.05 20.55 35.32
N THR A 262 28.82 21.02 35.15
CA THR A 262 28.48 22.43 35.31
C THR A 262 28.29 22.79 36.78
N HIS A 263 27.93 21.84 37.64
CA HIS A 263 27.84 22.04 39.09
C HIS A 263 29.19 22.47 39.70
N THR A 264 30.32 21.90 39.25
CA THR A 264 31.65 22.33 39.73
C THR A 264 32.00 23.76 39.31
N LEU A 265 31.55 24.20 38.12
CA LEU A 265 31.72 25.57 37.63
C LEU A 265 30.77 26.55 38.33
N ILE A 266 29.54 26.13 38.63
CA ILE A 266 28.52 26.92 39.34
C ILE A 266 28.92 27.21 40.80
N LEU A 267 29.67 26.32 41.45
CA LEU A 267 30.26 26.63 42.76
C LEU A 267 31.37 27.71 42.68
N SER A 268 32.11 27.80 41.57
CA SER A 268 33.16 28.80 41.41
C SER A 268 32.65 30.21 41.05
N LEU A 269 31.40 30.32 40.60
CA LEU A 269 30.77 31.58 40.18
C LEU A 269 29.59 32.04 41.07
N GLY A 270 29.52 31.57 42.32
CA GLY A 270 28.56 32.12 43.29
C GLY A 270 27.15 31.51 43.26
N GLY A 271 27.03 30.25 42.85
CA GLY A 271 25.81 29.44 43.04
C GLY A 271 24.63 29.84 42.16
N ALA A 272 23.62 28.95 42.12
CA ALA A 272 22.46 29.01 41.23
C ALA A 272 21.50 30.21 41.45
N LYS A 273 21.88 31.22 42.24
CA LYS A 273 21.08 32.44 42.44
C LYS A 273 21.25 33.45 41.30
N GLY A 274 22.38 33.45 40.58
CA GLY A 274 22.61 34.37 39.46
C GLY A 274 22.03 33.94 38.11
N PHE A 275 21.47 32.73 37.99
CA PHE A 275 20.84 32.26 36.74
C PHE A 275 19.43 32.81 36.52
N PHE A 276 18.80 33.34 37.57
CA PHE A 276 17.46 33.94 37.53
C PHE A 276 17.45 35.44 37.82
N ASP A 277 18.61 36.12 37.76
CA ASP A 277 18.65 37.58 37.79
C ASP A 277 18.49 38.14 36.36
N PRO A 278 17.37 38.82 36.04
CA PRO A 278 17.14 39.40 34.72
C PRO A 278 17.90 40.72 34.58
N SER A 279 19.23 40.68 34.62
CA SER A 279 20.06 41.85 34.29
C SER A 279 20.96 41.55 33.08
N PRO A 280 21.10 42.50 32.14
CA PRO A 280 21.72 42.23 30.85
C PRO A 280 23.24 42.08 30.97
N TYR A 281 23.77 41.07 30.27
CA TYR A 281 25.19 40.79 30.04
C TYR A 281 25.94 42.01 29.45
N SER A 282 26.44 42.94 30.27
CA SER A 282 27.27 44.05 29.75
C SER A 282 28.50 44.43 30.57
N LYS A 283 28.98 43.58 31.48
CA LYS A 283 30.31 43.78 32.11
C LYS A 283 31.05 42.45 32.34
N VAL A 284 31.39 41.78 31.24
CA VAL A 284 32.56 40.89 31.21
C VAL A 284 33.34 41.22 29.95
N ALA A 285 33.93 42.41 29.94
CA ALA A 285 34.93 42.79 28.97
C ALA A 285 36.23 43.05 29.73
N VAL A 286 37.17 42.11 29.56
CA VAL A 286 38.63 42.32 29.61
C VAL A 286 39.23 42.68 30.98
N GLU A 287 39.70 41.65 31.69
CA GLU A 287 40.96 41.77 32.44
C GLU A 287 41.95 40.72 31.89
N VAL A 288 42.78 41.19 30.96
CA VAL A 288 44.01 40.52 30.54
C VAL A 288 45.12 40.99 31.48
N LYS A 289 45.72 40.01 32.15
CA LYS A 289 46.87 40.13 33.05
C LYS A 289 48.10 40.77 32.37
N LYS A 290 48.74 41.76 33.01
CA LYS A 290 50.21 42.00 32.93
C LYS A 290 50.77 42.66 34.21
N PRO A 291 52.06 42.44 34.54
CA PRO A 291 52.59 42.48 35.90
C PRO A 291 53.22 43.82 36.32
N GLU A 292 53.57 43.86 37.61
CA GLU A 292 54.04 44.95 38.49
C GLU A 292 55.27 45.77 38.03
N GLU A 293 55.31 47.05 38.43
CA GLU A 293 56.35 47.67 39.30
C GLU A 293 56.14 49.19 39.50
N GLY A 294 56.35 49.68 40.74
CA GLY A 294 56.94 51.01 40.98
C GLY A 294 56.09 52.19 41.50
N THR A 295 56.09 52.38 42.83
CA THR A 295 56.29 53.64 43.61
C THR A 295 55.43 54.90 43.38
N GLY A 296 54.87 55.44 44.49
CA GLY A 296 54.90 56.90 44.75
C GLY A 296 53.59 57.65 45.05
N GLU A 297 53.37 57.91 46.34
CA GLU A 297 52.84 59.16 46.96
C GLU A 297 51.39 59.72 46.75
N LYS A 298 50.70 59.77 47.91
CA LYS A 298 50.02 60.91 48.59
C LYS A 298 48.68 61.50 48.10
N LYS A 299 47.76 61.52 49.09
CA LYS A 299 46.85 62.61 49.57
C LYS A 299 45.74 63.10 48.61
N GLU A 300 44.56 63.54 49.01
CA GLU A 300 43.88 63.85 50.30
C GLU A 300 42.38 64.10 49.99
N GLY A 301 41.52 64.05 51.03
CA GLY A 301 40.25 64.80 51.14
C GLY A 301 38.98 64.03 50.73
N GLN A 302 38.08 63.56 51.63
CA GLN A 302 37.26 64.27 52.65
C GLN A 302 36.23 65.20 51.97
N ALA A 303 34.91 65.13 52.15
CA ALA A 303 34.09 65.13 53.37
C ALA A 303 32.61 64.73 53.00
N THR A 304 31.91 63.86 53.76
CA THR A 304 30.86 64.18 54.78
C THR A 304 29.50 64.60 54.16
N GLN A 305 28.43 63.77 54.12
CA GLN A 305 27.39 63.46 55.15
C GLN A 305 26.67 64.69 55.78
N PRO A 306 25.51 64.57 56.46
CA PRO A 306 24.30 63.73 56.32
C PRO A 306 22.99 64.50 56.71
N ASN A 307 21.81 63.83 56.74
CA ASN A 307 20.66 63.91 57.71
C ASN A 307 19.34 63.48 57.03
N GLN A 308 18.58 62.49 57.54
CA GLN A 308 17.64 62.49 58.71
C GLN A 308 16.48 63.50 58.51
N GLU A 309 15.19 63.18 58.65
CA GLU A 309 14.50 62.44 59.73
C GLU A 309 12.99 62.21 59.40
N GLU A 310 12.42 61.12 59.94
CA GLU A 310 11.08 60.92 60.56
C GLU A 310 9.74 61.39 59.93
N ALA A 311 8.78 60.46 59.72
CA ALA A 311 7.54 60.20 60.51
C ALA A 311 6.33 60.97 59.92
N GLU A 312 5.05 60.60 59.94
CA GLU A 312 4.19 59.69 60.71
C GLU A 312 2.84 59.59 59.93
N GLY A 313 2.00 58.57 60.16
CA GLY A 313 0.62 58.48 59.61
C GLY A 313 -0.38 59.43 60.31
N PRO A 314 -1.69 59.50 59.94
CA PRO A 314 -2.62 58.38 60.13
C PRO A 314 -3.83 58.30 59.15
N LYS A 315 -4.72 57.33 59.44
CA LYS A 315 -5.93 56.83 58.75
C LYS A 315 -7.14 57.79 58.77
N ASP A 316 -8.09 57.63 57.84
CA ASP A 316 -9.46 57.14 58.15
C ASP A 316 -10.47 57.19 56.96
N ASN A 317 -11.45 56.28 57.06
CA ASN A 317 -12.82 56.25 56.53
C ASN A 317 -13.17 55.58 55.17
N ALA A 318 -14.00 54.54 55.31
CA ALA A 318 -14.82 53.80 54.34
C ALA A 318 -16.15 54.56 54.04
N PRO A 319 -17.27 53.99 53.48
CA PRO A 319 -17.56 52.67 52.87
C PRO A 319 -18.49 52.75 51.61
N GLU A 320 -19.19 51.64 51.29
CA GLU A 320 -20.37 51.44 50.42
C GLU A 320 -20.15 51.21 48.91
N ALA A 321 -20.86 50.34 48.19
CA ALA A 321 -21.79 49.24 48.47
C ALA A 321 -22.11 48.53 47.13
N SER A 322 -22.55 47.25 47.21
CA SER A 322 -23.64 46.56 46.45
C SER A 322 -23.84 46.81 44.93
N GLU A 323 -24.33 45.93 44.07
CA GLU A 323 -24.87 44.56 44.01
C GLU A 323 -25.37 44.37 42.56
N GLY A 324 -25.72 43.13 42.17
CA GLY A 324 -26.61 42.82 41.03
C GLY A 324 -25.85 42.46 39.75
N ASN A 325 -25.64 41.20 39.36
CA ASN A 325 -26.50 40.01 39.22
C ASN A 325 -27.46 40.04 38.01
N GLU A 326 -27.65 38.81 37.49
CA GLU A 326 -28.58 38.31 36.47
C GLU A 326 -28.03 38.21 35.03
N GLU A 327 -27.65 37.01 34.54
CA GLU A 327 -28.49 35.86 34.11
C GLU A 327 -29.28 36.19 32.84
N ASN A 328 -29.03 35.45 31.75
CA ASN A 328 -30.09 34.78 30.99
C ASN A 328 -29.54 33.86 29.89
N GLU A 329 -30.29 32.77 29.76
CA GLU A 329 -30.16 31.60 28.90
C GLU A 329 -30.47 31.87 27.41
N ASP A 330 -30.15 30.84 26.62
CA ASP A 330 -31.00 30.20 25.59
C ASP A 330 -30.60 30.24 24.11
N VAL A 331 -30.77 29.02 23.57
CA VAL A 331 -30.85 28.49 22.18
C VAL A 331 -29.57 28.00 21.51
#